data_AF-A0A9E2HE29-F1
#
_entry.id   AF-A0A9E2HE29-F1
#
_cell.length_a   1.000
_cell.length_b   1.000
_cell.length_c   1.000
_cell.angle_alpha   90.00
_cell.angle_beta   90.00
_cell.angle_gamma   90.00
#
_symmetry.space_group_name_H-M   'P 1'
#
loop_
_entity.id
_entity.type
_entity.pdbx_description
1 polymer ?
#
loop_
_entity_poly.entity_id
_entity_poly.type
_entity_poly.pdbx_seq_one_letter_code
_entity_poly.pdbx_strand_id
1 'polypeptide(L)'
;MLKKDRVKLLTVVGGLIGLLIIVFLAFRFFTPFGAIVSYQFNSILNRDKLSKLKGAEETSSFNPSEAGVLQIPQQTIRQNIVSFNLKLITKPIEGVWVNLKFKGNPKEIKIGVRGSEKEKYQYQPLYNQILNSLSWNQTTNGEITFWQREKKYQDLSGLVSQPPISDDTKVASYFFNQSDIAMKESGPSSQSNLKIEKTLRGTHTLLIKVDKKPLLLTVVKQDANGYKGEDKLSIQIYNNLQNKITEQLIPDDGVTDAGGLAMTPQKSEIKIDDIKPGIYKIVLQDITENADVRIKSIETNQSSLVFQTPFFVVDEKPTALWTNSKKITMSTPHPGGMQTVKLDGKYDLKVEKEGKEFSFDLASDNTSALHKLEIPKNDLIITGDGYFAFSQESFFNPEPIKTVDLSKVTDIEKIDYIIANYQPAKKDGEWYTAQAYFDSKDIIINGDNLYFSLESPELNSYGGEIVIDNLEVTVKKPGWFSKPEPAKESVSTADQKQNIVQKGKVWLEAKWNQLTNWVSNAWQKVFKKTPDTITITNPSPSPSPTPSLKPIPSPSPTQKITNFVRILNGGAGQGGAGEFAKVLLGAGFTNVTAETADKTDYKNAIIKYRQE
;
A
#
# COMPACT_ATOMS: atom_id res chain seq x y z
N MET A 1 -44.77 59.91 -7.04
CA MET A 1 -43.98 58.94 -7.83
C MET A 1 -42.82 58.32 -7.05
N LEU A 2 -42.00 59.09 -6.32
CA LEU A 2 -40.82 58.62 -5.55
C LEU A 2 -41.03 57.50 -4.51
N LYS A 3 -42.26 57.30 -3.99
CA LYS A 3 -42.54 56.25 -2.99
C LYS A 3 -42.61 54.84 -3.60
N LYS A 4 -43.07 54.72 -4.85
CA LYS A 4 -43.27 53.41 -5.52
C LYS A 4 -41.93 52.79 -5.94
N ASP A 5 -40.98 53.62 -6.35
CA ASP A 5 -39.65 53.16 -6.79
C ASP A 5 -38.74 52.78 -5.61
N ARG A 6 -38.89 53.44 -4.46
CA ARG A 6 -38.19 53.04 -3.22
C ARG A 6 -38.64 51.66 -2.71
N VAL A 7 -39.93 51.35 -2.80
CA VAL A 7 -40.45 50.02 -2.39
C VAL A 7 -39.91 48.93 -3.31
N LYS A 8 -39.91 49.13 -4.63
CA LYS A 8 -39.33 48.16 -5.58
C LYS A 8 -37.83 47.92 -5.34
N LEU A 9 -37.06 48.99 -5.08
CA LEU A 9 -35.63 48.88 -4.79
C LEU A 9 -35.38 48.08 -3.50
N LEU A 10 -36.14 48.35 -2.43
CA LEU A 10 -36.04 47.61 -1.17
C LEU A 10 -36.41 46.13 -1.33
N THR A 11 -37.42 45.80 -2.13
CA THR A 11 -37.78 44.40 -2.41
C THR A 11 -36.68 43.66 -3.19
N VAL A 12 -36.07 44.31 -4.18
CA VAL A 12 -34.96 43.71 -4.96
C VAL A 12 -33.72 43.51 -4.09
N VAL A 13 -33.36 44.51 -3.28
CA VAL A 13 -32.20 44.41 -2.36
C VAL A 13 -32.46 43.34 -1.29
N GLY A 14 -33.66 43.31 -0.70
CA GLY A 14 -34.04 42.29 0.27
C GLY A 14 -34.02 40.88 -0.32
N GLY A 15 -34.50 40.71 -1.56
CA GLY A 15 -34.43 39.44 -2.28
C GLY A 15 -33.00 38.98 -2.56
N LEU A 16 -32.12 39.91 -2.95
CA LEU A 16 -30.69 39.62 -3.17
C LEU A 16 -29.97 39.23 -1.88
N ILE A 17 -30.23 39.93 -0.77
CA ILE A 17 -29.67 39.58 0.54
C ILE A 17 -30.19 38.21 0.99
N GLY A 18 -31.49 37.94 0.82
CA GLY A 18 -32.09 36.63 1.10
C GLY A 18 -31.45 35.50 0.29
N LEU A 19 -31.25 35.72 -1.02
CA LEU A 19 -30.57 34.76 -1.90
C LEU A 19 -29.11 34.55 -1.48
N LEU A 20 -28.37 35.61 -1.14
CA LEU A 20 -26.99 35.51 -0.67
C LEU A 20 -26.90 34.75 0.65
N ILE A 21 -27.84 34.94 1.58
CA ILE A 21 -27.92 34.18 2.83
C ILE A 21 -28.22 32.71 2.53
N ILE A 22 -29.17 32.40 1.64
CA ILE A 22 -29.47 31.02 1.25
C ILE A 22 -28.27 30.37 0.57
N VAL A 23 -27.56 31.06 -0.33
CA VAL A 23 -26.35 30.55 -0.98
C VAL A 23 -25.22 30.37 0.03
N PHE A 24 -25.05 31.29 0.99
CA PHE A 24 -24.05 31.19 2.05
C PHE A 24 -24.34 30.01 2.99
N LEU A 25 -25.59 29.86 3.44
CA LEU A 25 -26.02 28.74 4.26
C LEU A 25 -25.91 27.44 3.47
N ALA A 26 -26.28 27.43 2.19
CA ALA A 26 -26.10 26.28 1.31
C ALA A 26 -24.62 25.93 1.18
N PHE A 27 -23.71 26.88 0.98
CA PHE A 27 -22.27 26.63 0.90
C PHE A 27 -21.67 26.17 2.25
N ARG A 28 -22.27 26.58 3.38
CA ARG A 28 -21.81 26.20 4.72
C ARG A 28 -22.31 24.82 5.15
N PHE A 29 -23.55 24.46 4.83
CA PHE A 29 -24.16 23.19 5.19
C PHE A 29 -23.98 22.10 4.12
N PHE A 30 -23.87 22.51 2.88
CA PHE A 30 -23.63 21.64 1.74
C PHE A 30 -22.26 21.96 1.18
N THR A 31 -21.40 20.95 1.01
CA THR A 31 -20.03 21.11 0.53
C THR A 31 -19.96 20.74 -0.97
N PRO A 32 -20.46 21.58 -1.90
CA PRO A 32 -20.61 21.20 -3.30
C PRO A 32 -19.28 20.88 -3.98
N PHE A 33 -18.18 21.47 -3.49
CA PHE A 33 -16.83 21.30 -4.02
C PHE A 33 -15.98 20.29 -3.21
N GLY A 34 -16.62 19.50 -2.35
CA GLY A 34 -15.95 18.56 -1.46
C GLY A 34 -15.52 19.22 -0.15
N ALA A 35 -14.98 18.42 0.76
CA ALA A 35 -14.43 18.90 2.03
C ALA A 35 -13.14 18.15 2.33
N ILE A 36 -12.13 18.85 2.82
CA ILE A 36 -10.93 18.23 3.37
C ILE A 36 -11.04 18.38 4.88
N VAL A 37 -11.04 17.25 5.59
CA VAL A 37 -11.02 17.25 7.05
C VAL A 37 -9.66 16.74 7.49
N SER A 38 -8.87 17.64 8.07
CA SER A 38 -7.57 17.32 8.65
C SER A 38 -7.71 17.18 10.16
N TYR A 39 -7.20 16.07 10.68
CA TYR A 39 -7.16 15.75 12.09
C TYR A 39 -5.70 15.72 12.53
N GLN A 40 -5.34 16.64 13.42
CA GLN A 40 -4.00 16.75 13.97
C GLN A 40 -4.00 16.21 15.40
N PHE A 41 -3.09 15.28 15.69
CA PHE A 41 -2.93 14.68 17.03
C PHE A 41 -1.91 15.46 17.87
N ASN A 42 -1.81 16.77 17.59
CA ASN A 42 -0.92 17.70 18.27
C ASN A 42 -1.80 18.48 19.24
N SER A 43 -2.07 17.89 20.40
CA SER A 43 -2.23 18.64 21.65
C SER A 43 -3.16 19.88 21.68
N ILE A 44 -4.15 19.81 22.58
CA ILE A 44 -4.98 20.90 23.17
C ILE A 44 -6.35 21.19 22.54
N LEU A 45 -6.58 21.07 21.23
CA LEU A 45 -7.85 21.56 20.65
C LEU A 45 -8.83 20.44 20.25
N ASN A 46 -9.78 20.14 21.14
CA ASN A 46 -10.89 19.15 21.08
C ASN A 46 -10.62 17.75 21.67
N ARG A 47 -10.42 17.70 22.99
CA ARG A 47 -10.38 16.45 23.78
C ARG A 47 -11.63 15.56 23.62
N ASP A 48 -12.78 16.14 23.29
CA ASP A 48 -14.05 15.40 23.24
C ASP A 48 -14.33 14.72 21.88
N LYS A 49 -13.50 14.96 20.86
CA LYS A 49 -13.75 14.48 19.48
C LYS A 49 -12.62 13.64 18.87
N LEU A 50 -11.47 13.51 19.53
CA LEU A 50 -10.33 12.75 19.04
C LEU A 50 -9.97 11.63 20.02
N SER A 51 -9.84 10.39 19.53
CA SER A 51 -9.34 9.27 20.31
C SER A 51 -7.89 9.54 20.73
N LYS A 52 -7.53 9.32 22.00
CA LYS A 52 -6.13 9.29 22.44
C LYS A 52 -5.35 8.20 21.69
N LEU A 53 -4.10 8.48 21.32
CA LEU A 53 -3.16 7.45 20.84
C LEU A 53 -2.90 6.47 21.99
N LYS A 54 -3.53 5.29 21.94
CA LYS A 54 -3.42 4.30 23.03
C LYS A 54 -2.03 3.67 22.97
N GLY A 55 -1.25 3.82 24.04
CA GLY A 55 0.12 3.33 24.14
C GLY A 55 1.21 4.41 23.98
N ALA A 56 0.82 5.67 23.79
CA ALA A 56 1.71 6.82 23.83
C ALA A 56 1.63 7.53 25.19
N GLU A 57 2.78 8.01 25.68
CA GLU A 57 2.87 8.86 26.87
C GLU A 57 3.06 10.32 26.44
N GLU A 58 2.26 11.23 27.01
CA GLU A 58 2.48 12.67 26.83
C GLU A 58 3.76 13.06 27.58
N THR A 59 4.75 13.58 26.86
CA THR A 59 5.96 14.12 27.46
C THR A 59 5.91 15.64 27.37
N SER A 60 5.68 16.29 28.51
CA SER A 60 5.89 17.73 28.64
C SER A 60 7.36 17.97 28.97
N SER A 61 8.19 18.34 27.99
CA SER A 61 9.47 18.95 28.28
C SER A 61 9.23 20.38 28.75
N PHE A 62 9.15 20.59 30.06
CA PHE A 62 9.25 21.94 30.61
C PHE A 62 10.73 22.31 30.60
N ASN A 63 11.17 23.08 29.60
CA ASN A 63 12.50 23.67 29.61
C ASN A 63 12.39 25.11 30.15
N PRO A 64 12.74 25.38 31.42
CA PRO A 64 12.53 26.71 32.03
C PRO A 64 13.47 27.78 31.48
N SER A 65 14.45 27.43 30.64
CA SER A 65 15.59 28.30 30.36
C SER A 65 15.42 29.26 29.18
N GLU A 66 14.41 29.09 28.32
CA GLU A 66 14.24 29.98 27.15
C GLU A 66 12.80 30.45 26.97
N ALA A 67 12.55 31.66 27.48
CA ALA A 67 11.56 32.63 27.03
C ALA A 67 10.16 32.09 26.65
N GLY A 68 9.33 31.74 27.63
CA GLY A 68 7.86 31.91 27.54
C GLY A 68 7.12 31.22 26.39
N VAL A 69 7.75 30.33 25.62
CA VAL A 69 7.09 29.55 24.57
C VAL A 69 6.50 28.30 25.22
N LEU A 70 5.17 28.24 25.28
CA LEU A 70 4.44 27.02 25.60
C LEU A 70 4.76 25.98 24.52
N GLN A 71 5.67 25.06 24.79
CA GLN A 71 5.98 23.97 23.86
C GLN A 71 4.78 23.02 23.79
N ILE A 72 4.35 22.71 22.56
CA ILE A 72 3.28 21.75 22.29
C ILE A 72 3.78 20.37 22.77
N PRO A 73 3.06 19.65 23.65
CA PRO A 73 3.49 18.34 24.14
C PRO A 73 3.69 17.36 22.98
N GLN A 74 4.88 16.80 22.96
CA GLN A 74 5.26 15.69 22.11
C GLN A 74 4.66 14.41 22.69
N GLN A 75 4.49 13.40 21.83
CA GLN A 75 4.07 12.08 22.26
C GLN A 75 5.22 11.12 22.13
N THR A 76 5.55 10.41 23.21
CA THR A 76 6.57 9.36 23.18
C THR A 76 5.89 8.01 23.09
N ILE A 77 6.20 7.25 22.04
CA ILE A 77 5.78 5.86 21.88
C ILE A 77 6.90 4.96 22.39
N ARG A 78 6.56 4.07 23.32
CA ARG A 78 7.45 3.02 23.85
C ARG A 78 6.96 1.60 23.52
N GLN A 79 5.85 1.50 22.79
CA GLN A 79 5.22 0.23 22.43
C GLN A 79 5.44 -0.05 20.94
N ASN A 80 5.59 -1.33 20.59
CA ASN A 80 5.72 -1.74 19.19
C ASN A 80 4.48 -1.40 18.34
N ILE A 81 3.31 -1.27 18.97
CA ILE A 81 2.03 -1.02 18.31
C ILE A 81 1.29 0.05 19.11
N VAL A 82 0.83 1.08 18.42
CA VAL A 82 -0.05 2.13 18.96
C VAL A 82 -1.28 2.21 18.08
N SER A 83 -2.47 2.19 18.69
CA SER A 83 -3.73 2.21 17.95
C SER A 83 -4.56 3.44 18.28
N PHE A 84 -5.30 3.93 17.29
CA PHE A 84 -6.24 5.04 17.44
C PHE A 84 -7.38 4.90 16.42
N ASN A 85 -8.47 5.63 16.63
CA ASN A 85 -9.63 5.56 15.76
C ASN A 85 -10.20 6.95 15.46
N LEU A 86 -10.60 7.15 14.22
CA LEU A 86 -11.10 8.41 13.74
C LEU A 86 -12.58 8.30 13.42
N LYS A 87 -13.42 9.07 14.12
CA LYS A 87 -14.83 9.18 13.73
C LYS A 87 -14.95 10.03 12.47
N LEU A 88 -15.37 9.39 11.38
CA LEU A 88 -15.68 10.01 10.11
C LEU A 88 -16.86 10.97 10.27
N ILE A 89 -16.65 12.23 9.91
CA ILE A 89 -17.71 13.24 9.90
C ILE A 89 -18.56 13.11 8.62
N THR A 90 -17.99 12.54 7.54
CA THR A 90 -18.65 12.42 6.24
C THR A 90 -18.32 11.11 5.56
N LYS A 91 -19.29 10.56 4.83
CA LYS A 91 -19.13 9.44 3.89
C LYS A 91 -19.89 9.74 2.58
N PRO A 92 -19.46 9.20 1.43
CA PRO A 92 -18.22 8.44 1.21
C PRO A 92 -16.96 9.32 1.35
N ILE A 93 -15.78 8.69 1.41
CA ILE A 93 -14.48 9.37 1.41
C ILE A 93 -13.75 9.03 0.10
N GLU A 94 -12.84 9.90 -0.38
CA GLU A 94 -12.02 9.66 -1.58
C GLU A 94 -10.70 8.96 -1.24
N GLY A 95 -10.13 9.27 -0.08
CA GLY A 95 -8.86 8.69 0.37
C GLY A 95 -8.43 9.24 1.72
N VAL A 96 -7.38 8.64 2.27
CA VAL A 96 -6.81 8.96 3.58
C VAL A 96 -5.32 9.25 3.40
N TRP A 97 -4.89 10.42 3.83
CA TRP A 97 -3.49 10.82 3.89
C TRP A 97 -3.02 10.82 5.33
N VAL A 98 -1.82 10.32 5.58
CA VAL A 98 -1.16 10.36 6.88
C VAL A 98 0.16 11.09 6.71
N ASN A 99 0.42 12.10 7.54
CA ASN A 99 1.72 12.73 7.68
C ASN A 99 2.25 12.46 9.08
N LEU A 100 3.48 11.97 9.20
CA LEU A 100 4.14 11.70 10.47
C LEU A 100 5.47 12.48 10.54
N LYS A 101 5.66 13.24 11.60
CA LYS A 101 6.94 13.85 11.96
C LYS A 101 7.43 13.28 13.30
N PHE A 102 8.59 12.65 13.29
CA PHE A 102 9.09 11.89 14.43
C PHE A 102 10.62 11.96 14.55
N LYS A 103 11.16 11.63 15.73
CA LYS A 103 12.59 11.38 15.95
C LYS A 103 12.78 10.09 16.76
N GLY A 104 13.97 9.52 16.67
CA GLY A 104 14.33 8.21 17.23
C GLY A 104 15.15 7.40 16.24
N ASN A 105 15.44 6.15 16.56
CA ASN A 105 16.17 5.24 15.68
C ASN A 105 15.45 3.90 15.45
N PRO A 106 14.14 3.90 15.13
CA PRO A 106 13.43 2.64 14.90
C PRO A 106 13.95 1.93 13.66
N LYS A 107 13.89 0.60 13.65
CA LYS A 107 14.19 -0.21 12.46
C LYS A 107 13.22 0.07 11.31
N GLU A 108 11.93 0.18 11.64
CA GLU A 108 10.84 0.37 10.69
C GLU A 108 9.70 1.12 11.39
N ILE A 109 8.99 1.97 10.65
CA ILE A 109 7.67 2.47 11.03
C ILE A 109 6.71 2.24 9.86
N LYS A 110 5.56 1.64 10.14
CA LYS A 110 4.46 1.48 9.18
C LYS A 110 3.14 1.91 9.82
N ILE A 111 2.22 2.38 9.00
CA ILE A 111 0.86 2.71 9.44
C ILE A 111 -0.16 1.87 8.70
N GLY A 112 -1.07 1.26 9.47
CA GLY A 112 -2.19 0.47 8.99
C GLY A 112 -3.49 1.26 9.09
N VAL A 113 -4.40 1.09 8.12
CA VAL A 113 -5.78 1.58 8.18
C VAL A 113 -6.78 0.44 7.91
N ARG A 114 -7.94 0.48 8.58
CA ARG A 114 -9.11 -0.37 8.27
C ARG A 114 -10.41 0.36 8.58
N GLY A 115 -11.49 0.00 7.88
CA GLY A 115 -12.80 0.62 8.07
C GLY A 115 -13.75 -0.16 8.99
N SER A 116 -13.30 -1.28 9.56
CA SER A 116 -14.07 -2.13 10.49
C SER A 116 -13.12 -2.95 11.37
N GLU A 117 -13.53 -3.28 12.59
CA GLU A 117 -12.75 -4.08 13.53
C GLU A 117 -12.52 -5.53 13.08
N LYS A 118 -13.36 -6.04 12.17
CA LYS A 118 -13.25 -7.40 11.62
C LYS A 118 -12.28 -7.49 10.44
N GLU A 119 -11.99 -6.36 9.80
CA GLU A 119 -11.13 -6.31 8.62
C GLU A 119 -9.66 -6.32 9.02
N LYS A 120 -8.82 -6.78 8.09
CA LYS A 120 -7.36 -6.67 8.22
C LYS A 120 -6.94 -5.22 7.98
N TYR A 121 -5.86 -4.80 8.65
CA TYR A 121 -5.23 -3.52 8.36
C TYR A 121 -4.53 -3.57 7.00
N GLN A 122 -4.70 -2.50 6.24
CA GLN A 122 -3.89 -2.21 5.07
C GLN A 122 -2.74 -1.33 5.50
N TYR A 123 -1.51 -1.83 5.37
CA TYR A 123 -0.32 -1.12 5.82
C TYR A 123 0.37 -0.38 4.67
N GLN A 124 0.92 0.78 5.00
CA GLN A 124 1.87 1.52 4.19
C GLN A 124 3.13 1.83 5.02
N PRO A 125 4.32 1.73 4.43
CA PRO A 125 5.57 2.03 5.12
C PRO A 125 5.76 3.55 5.23
N LEU A 126 6.14 4.03 6.42
CA LEU A 126 6.49 5.43 6.68
C LEU A 126 8.01 5.60 6.83
N TYR A 127 8.69 4.61 7.37
CA TYR A 127 10.13 4.64 7.56
C TYR A 127 10.70 3.21 7.52
N ASN A 128 11.85 3.05 6.87
CA ASN A 128 12.65 1.84 6.94
C ASN A 128 14.12 2.22 7.05
N GLN A 129 14.79 1.79 8.12
CA GLN A 129 16.18 2.17 8.41
C GLN A 129 17.13 1.72 7.30
N ILE A 130 16.96 0.48 6.81
CA ILE A 130 17.79 -0.06 5.73
C ILE A 130 17.64 0.85 4.52
N LEU A 131 16.42 1.01 4.00
CA LEU A 131 16.18 1.79 2.78
C LEU A 131 16.60 3.25 2.90
N ASN A 132 16.44 3.88 4.06
CA ASN A 132 16.86 5.28 4.27
C ASN A 132 18.36 5.48 4.42
N SER A 133 19.10 4.42 4.74
CA SER A 133 20.57 4.46 4.88
C SER A 133 21.31 3.98 3.63
N LEU A 134 20.60 3.44 2.64
CA LEU A 134 21.22 2.94 1.41
C LEU A 134 21.80 4.09 0.58
N SER A 135 23.04 3.90 0.16
CA SER A 135 23.76 4.78 -0.78
C SER A 135 23.70 4.29 -2.24
N TRP A 136 22.85 3.30 -2.51
CA TRP A 136 22.75 2.66 -3.82
C TRP A 136 22.17 3.59 -4.88
N ASN A 137 22.40 3.24 -6.16
CA ASN A 137 21.77 3.95 -7.27
C ASN A 137 20.27 3.72 -7.21
N GLN A 138 19.46 4.78 -7.21
CA GLN A 138 18.01 4.68 -7.13
C GLN A 138 17.31 5.44 -8.24
N THR A 139 16.15 4.92 -8.64
CA THR A 139 15.22 5.57 -9.56
C THR A 139 13.82 5.47 -8.98
N THR A 140 13.02 6.53 -9.12
CA THR A 140 11.67 6.58 -8.58
C THR A 140 10.70 6.86 -9.72
N ASN A 141 9.68 6.03 -9.86
CA ASN A 141 8.60 6.19 -10.83
C ASN A 141 7.26 6.10 -10.11
N GLY A 142 6.64 7.26 -9.85
CA GLY A 142 5.47 7.35 -8.98
C GLY A 142 5.83 6.99 -7.54
N GLU A 143 5.09 6.05 -6.96
CA GLU A 143 5.31 5.58 -5.58
C GLU A 143 6.38 4.48 -5.47
N ILE A 144 6.75 3.87 -6.60
CA ILE A 144 7.73 2.77 -6.64
C ILE A 144 9.14 3.35 -6.77
N THR A 145 10.02 2.92 -5.87
CA THR A 145 11.46 3.19 -5.93
C THR A 145 12.21 1.89 -6.19
N PHE A 146 13.19 1.96 -7.07
CA PHE A 146 14.04 0.86 -7.48
C PHE A 146 15.50 1.21 -7.16
N TRP A 147 16.12 0.41 -6.28
CA TRP A 147 17.53 0.51 -5.91
C TRP A 147 18.35 -0.58 -6.59
N GLN A 148 19.55 -0.20 -7.01
CA GLN A 148 20.53 -1.05 -7.66
C GLN A 148 21.89 -0.85 -6.98
N ARG A 149 22.44 -1.94 -6.41
CA ARG A 149 23.80 -1.92 -5.86
C ARG A 149 24.80 -1.53 -6.94
N GLU A 150 24.77 -2.27 -8.04
CA GLU A 150 25.48 -1.96 -9.26
C GLU A 150 24.48 -1.45 -10.30
N LYS A 151 24.69 -0.25 -10.84
CA LYS A 151 23.79 0.32 -11.84
C LYS A 151 23.92 -0.44 -13.17
N LYS A 152 23.02 -1.38 -13.44
CA LYS A 152 22.94 -2.16 -14.69
C LYS A 152 21.77 -1.75 -15.56
N TYR A 153 20.64 -1.38 -14.95
CA TYR A 153 19.45 -0.92 -15.65
C TYR A 153 19.29 0.59 -15.52
N GLN A 154 18.64 1.21 -16.50
CA GLN A 154 18.30 2.64 -16.41
C GLN A 154 17.19 2.88 -15.39
N ASP A 155 16.20 1.99 -15.32
CA ASP A 155 15.06 2.06 -14.42
C ASP A 155 14.47 0.65 -14.17
N LEU A 156 13.36 0.59 -13.43
CA LEU A 156 12.62 -0.65 -13.18
C LEU A 156 12.10 -1.30 -14.47
N SER A 157 11.73 -0.51 -15.48
CA SER A 157 11.23 -1.06 -16.74
C SER A 157 12.32 -1.85 -17.46
N GLY A 158 13.58 -1.40 -17.39
CA GLY A 158 14.73 -2.14 -17.88
C GLY A 158 14.85 -3.52 -17.23
N LEU A 159 14.80 -3.57 -15.89
CA LEU A 159 14.86 -4.83 -15.13
C LEU A 159 13.71 -5.78 -15.51
N VAL A 160 12.50 -5.25 -15.66
CA VAL A 160 11.31 -6.00 -16.01
C VAL A 160 11.42 -6.60 -17.41
N SER A 161 11.83 -5.79 -18.40
CA SER A 161 11.96 -6.24 -19.79
C SER A 161 13.09 -7.24 -20.03
N GLN A 162 14.11 -7.20 -19.18
CA GLN A 162 15.30 -8.06 -19.26
C GLN A 162 15.66 -8.51 -17.83
N PRO A 163 14.85 -9.39 -17.22
CA PRO A 163 15.09 -9.82 -15.87
C PRO A 163 16.41 -10.59 -15.81
N PRO A 164 17.13 -10.51 -14.68
CA PRO A 164 18.36 -11.24 -14.51
C PRO A 164 18.07 -12.74 -14.63
N ILE A 165 18.77 -13.36 -15.56
CA ILE A 165 18.57 -14.77 -15.92
C ILE A 165 19.20 -15.70 -14.86
N SER A 166 20.25 -15.25 -14.17
CA SER A 166 20.97 -16.06 -13.19
C SER A 166 20.19 -16.14 -11.87
N ASP A 167 20.04 -17.37 -11.36
CA ASP A 167 19.50 -17.64 -10.02
C ASP A 167 20.37 -17.03 -8.90
N ASP A 168 21.60 -16.61 -9.19
CA ASP A 168 22.47 -15.89 -8.25
C ASP A 168 22.01 -14.46 -8.00
N THR A 169 21.28 -13.86 -8.94
CA THR A 169 20.81 -12.50 -8.77
C THR A 169 19.63 -12.45 -7.80
N LYS A 170 19.76 -11.64 -6.74
CA LYS A 170 18.74 -11.53 -5.70
C LYS A 170 18.05 -10.18 -5.76
N VAL A 171 16.75 -10.22 -6.00
CA VAL A 171 15.87 -9.05 -5.91
C VAL A 171 15.08 -9.13 -4.61
N ALA A 172 15.16 -8.09 -3.78
CA ALA A 172 14.28 -7.93 -2.64
C ALA A 172 13.10 -7.02 -2.98
N SER A 173 11.95 -7.29 -2.37
CA SER A 173 10.72 -6.52 -2.49
C SER A 173 10.27 -5.99 -1.13
N TYR A 174 9.74 -4.77 -1.09
CA TYR A 174 9.21 -4.17 0.15
C TYR A 174 7.94 -3.39 -0.13
N PHE A 175 6.81 -3.85 0.44
CA PHE A 175 5.47 -3.29 0.16
C PHE A 175 5.14 -3.20 -1.35
N PHE A 176 5.81 -4.02 -2.17
CA PHE A 176 5.70 -3.97 -3.61
C PHE A 176 4.78 -5.09 -4.12
N ASN A 177 3.83 -4.75 -4.99
CA ASN A 177 2.93 -5.72 -5.61
C ASN A 177 3.40 -6.04 -7.03
N GLN A 178 3.81 -7.28 -7.26
CA GLN A 178 4.25 -7.74 -8.58
C GLN A 178 3.20 -7.58 -9.68
N SER A 179 1.92 -7.57 -9.29
CA SER A 179 0.82 -7.36 -10.22
C SER A 179 0.92 -6.02 -10.95
N ASP A 180 1.48 -4.98 -10.31
CA ASP A 180 1.61 -3.65 -10.91
C ASP A 180 2.59 -3.65 -12.09
N ILE A 181 3.59 -4.53 -12.05
CA ILE A 181 4.53 -4.73 -13.17
C ILE A 181 3.87 -5.59 -14.25
N ALA A 182 3.29 -6.73 -13.87
CA ALA A 182 2.65 -7.63 -14.83
C ALA A 182 1.50 -6.94 -15.60
N MET A 183 0.85 -5.95 -15.00
CA MET A 183 -0.13 -5.10 -15.69
C MET A 183 0.49 -4.26 -16.82
N LYS A 184 1.75 -3.82 -16.70
CA LYS A 184 2.44 -2.94 -17.65
C LYS A 184 3.18 -3.68 -18.78
N GLU A 185 3.60 -4.92 -18.57
CA GLU A 185 4.40 -5.67 -19.55
C GLU A 185 3.65 -6.05 -20.84
N SER A 186 2.33 -6.26 -20.75
CA SER A 186 1.57 -6.73 -21.90
C SER A 186 1.07 -5.54 -22.72
N GLY A 187 1.58 -5.39 -23.94
CA GLY A 187 0.90 -4.61 -24.96
C GLY A 187 -0.55 -5.13 -25.14
N PRO A 188 -1.49 -4.30 -25.59
CA PRO A 188 -2.88 -4.70 -25.73
C PRO A 188 -2.98 -5.94 -26.62
N SER A 189 -3.44 -7.05 -26.04
CA SER A 189 -3.82 -8.21 -26.83
C SER A 189 -4.96 -7.79 -27.76
N SER A 190 -4.82 -8.10 -29.04
CA SER A 190 -5.87 -7.86 -30.04
C SER A 190 -7.14 -8.69 -29.78
N GLN A 191 -7.03 -9.73 -28.94
CA GLN A 191 -8.11 -10.65 -28.65
C GLN A 191 -8.91 -10.17 -27.43
N SER A 192 -10.09 -9.61 -27.69
CA SER A 192 -10.92 -9.04 -26.64
C SER A 192 -11.67 -10.07 -25.79
N ASN A 193 -11.73 -11.34 -26.21
CA ASN A 193 -12.46 -12.41 -25.53
C ASN A 193 -11.63 -13.70 -25.52
N LEU A 194 -11.45 -14.28 -24.34
CA LEU A 194 -10.79 -15.57 -24.15
C LEU A 194 -11.84 -16.65 -23.87
N LYS A 195 -11.73 -17.76 -24.60
CA LYS A 195 -12.59 -18.94 -24.44
C LYS A 195 -11.72 -20.18 -24.35
N ILE A 196 -11.87 -20.91 -23.24
CA ILE A 196 -11.20 -22.18 -22.98
C ILE A 196 -12.28 -23.28 -23.08
N GLU A 197 -12.25 -24.05 -24.16
CA GLU A 197 -13.13 -25.21 -24.39
C GLU A 197 -12.39 -26.50 -24.08
N LYS A 198 -12.01 -26.66 -22.81
CA LYS A 198 -11.25 -27.81 -22.33
C LYS A 198 -11.83 -28.31 -21.03
N THR A 199 -12.02 -29.62 -20.97
CA THR A 199 -12.57 -30.28 -19.78
C THR A 199 -11.50 -30.37 -18.70
N LEU A 200 -11.78 -29.78 -17.54
CA LEU A 200 -10.97 -29.86 -16.32
C LEU A 200 -11.74 -30.63 -15.25
N ARG A 201 -11.04 -31.33 -14.34
CA ARG A 201 -11.66 -32.06 -13.22
C ARG A 201 -11.27 -31.48 -11.87
N GLY A 202 -12.23 -31.31 -10.98
CA GLY A 202 -11.98 -30.88 -9.61
C GLY A 202 -11.65 -29.39 -9.46
N THR A 203 -10.96 -29.06 -8.36
CA THR A 203 -10.64 -27.68 -7.99
C THR A 203 -9.49 -27.11 -8.82
N HIS A 204 -9.67 -25.92 -9.38
CA HIS A 204 -8.62 -25.18 -10.11
C HIS A 204 -8.50 -23.76 -9.60
N THR A 205 -7.27 -23.26 -9.55
CA THR A 205 -7.00 -21.84 -9.30
C THR A 205 -6.41 -21.20 -10.54
N LEU A 206 -6.94 -20.05 -10.91
CA LEU A 206 -6.50 -19.28 -12.07
C LEU A 206 -6.31 -17.82 -11.71
N LEU A 207 -5.40 -17.17 -12.42
CA LEU A 207 -5.12 -15.76 -12.33
C LEU A 207 -5.54 -15.11 -13.64
N ILE A 208 -6.37 -14.08 -13.55
CA ILE A 208 -6.85 -13.33 -14.69
C ILE A 208 -6.32 -11.91 -14.61
N LYS A 209 -5.80 -11.40 -15.73
CA LYS A 209 -5.42 -10.01 -15.87
C LYS A 209 -6.65 -9.22 -16.34
N VAL A 210 -7.13 -8.31 -15.51
CA VAL A 210 -8.27 -7.44 -15.81
C VAL A 210 -7.74 -6.08 -16.23
N ASP A 211 -7.93 -5.71 -17.49
CA ASP A 211 -7.48 -4.43 -18.05
C ASP A 211 -8.63 -3.53 -18.50
N LYS A 212 -9.85 -4.07 -18.56
CA LYS A 212 -11.06 -3.34 -18.94
C LYS A 212 -12.29 -3.79 -18.15
N LYS A 213 -13.25 -2.86 -18.04
CA LYS A 213 -14.55 -3.04 -17.38
C LYS A 213 -15.66 -3.31 -18.42
N PRO A 214 -16.71 -4.06 -18.06
CA PRO A 214 -16.84 -4.89 -16.85
C PRO A 214 -15.92 -6.14 -16.92
N LEU A 215 -15.70 -6.84 -15.82
CA LEU A 215 -15.25 -8.23 -15.88
C LEU A 215 -16.46 -9.13 -16.12
N LEU A 216 -16.44 -9.89 -17.21
CA LEU A 216 -17.39 -10.95 -17.51
C LEU A 216 -16.66 -12.28 -17.41
N LEU A 217 -17.19 -13.20 -16.61
CA LEU A 217 -16.70 -14.55 -16.47
C LEU A 217 -17.89 -15.51 -16.58
N THR A 218 -17.78 -16.49 -17.46
CA THR A 218 -18.75 -17.56 -17.61
C THR A 218 -18.03 -18.88 -17.37
N VAL A 219 -18.62 -19.72 -16.53
CA VAL A 219 -18.13 -21.07 -16.25
C VAL A 219 -19.25 -22.06 -16.52
N VAL A 220 -18.93 -23.12 -17.25
CA VAL A 220 -19.84 -24.22 -17.51
C VAL A 220 -19.32 -25.47 -16.80
N LYS A 221 -20.15 -26.07 -15.95
CA LYS A 221 -19.87 -27.35 -15.30
C LYS A 221 -20.77 -28.45 -15.85
N GLN A 222 -20.36 -29.69 -15.66
CA GLN A 222 -21.16 -30.88 -15.90
C GLN A 222 -20.77 -31.94 -14.87
N ASP A 223 -21.76 -32.65 -14.33
CA ASP A 223 -21.50 -33.82 -13.52
C ASP A 223 -21.06 -34.99 -14.40
N ALA A 224 -20.06 -35.74 -13.95
CA ALA A 224 -19.73 -37.04 -14.53
C ALA A 224 -20.61 -38.17 -13.96
N ASN A 225 -21.31 -37.96 -12.83
CA ASN A 225 -22.13 -38.95 -12.12
C ASN A 225 -21.35 -40.25 -11.88
N GLY A 226 -20.03 -40.14 -11.66
CA GLY A 226 -19.13 -41.26 -11.42
C GLY A 226 -19.19 -41.73 -9.97
N TYR A 227 -19.58 -40.83 -9.05
CA TYR A 227 -19.68 -41.11 -7.63
C TYR A 227 -21.04 -40.67 -7.08
N LYS A 228 -21.40 -41.23 -5.92
CA LYS A 228 -22.61 -40.82 -5.20
C LYS A 228 -22.33 -39.52 -4.44
N GLY A 229 -23.24 -38.56 -4.52
CA GLY A 229 -23.14 -37.29 -3.80
C GLY A 229 -23.68 -36.13 -4.62
N GLU A 230 -23.74 -34.94 -4.00
CA GLU A 230 -24.05 -33.71 -4.74
C GLU A 230 -22.78 -33.15 -5.40
N ASP A 231 -22.91 -32.48 -6.56
CA ASP A 231 -21.82 -32.01 -7.41
C ASP A 231 -21.68 -30.46 -7.49
N LYS A 232 -21.54 -29.83 -6.32
CA LYS A 232 -21.51 -28.36 -6.23
C LYS A 232 -20.16 -27.75 -6.63
N LEU A 233 -20.19 -26.65 -7.40
CA LEU A 233 -19.01 -25.86 -7.76
C LEU A 233 -19.16 -24.41 -7.26
N SER A 234 -18.23 -23.94 -6.43
CA SER A 234 -18.14 -22.51 -6.05
C SER A 234 -17.12 -21.78 -6.91
N ILE A 235 -17.51 -20.62 -7.43
CA ILE A 235 -16.63 -19.69 -8.15
C ILE A 235 -16.35 -18.52 -7.23
N GLN A 236 -15.12 -18.42 -6.74
CA GLN A 236 -14.70 -17.36 -5.83
C GLN A 236 -13.68 -16.44 -6.50
N ILE A 237 -13.89 -15.14 -6.45
CA ILE A 237 -12.98 -14.14 -7.04
C ILE A 237 -12.37 -13.30 -5.93
N TYR A 238 -11.04 -13.22 -5.91
CA TYR A 238 -10.25 -12.47 -4.95
C TYR A 238 -9.44 -11.38 -5.66
N ASN A 239 -9.29 -10.22 -5.01
CA ASN A 239 -8.36 -9.19 -5.47
C ASN A 239 -6.90 -9.53 -5.10
N ASN A 240 -5.99 -8.68 -5.54
CA ASN A 240 -4.55 -8.75 -5.22
C ASN A 240 -4.23 -8.70 -3.71
N LEU A 241 -5.11 -8.15 -2.88
CA LEU A 241 -5.00 -8.13 -1.41
C LEU A 241 -5.57 -9.39 -0.73
N GLN A 242 -5.98 -10.40 -1.50
CA GLN A 242 -6.64 -11.63 -1.03
C GLN A 242 -8.01 -11.39 -0.37
N ASN A 243 -8.64 -10.24 -0.63
CA ASN A 243 -10.02 -10.00 -0.22
C ASN A 243 -10.97 -10.63 -1.23
N LYS A 244 -11.94 -11.40 -0.75
CA LYS A 244 -12.99 -12.00 -1.59
C LYS A 244 -13.94 -10.91 -2.09
N ILE A 245 -14.06 -10.79 -3.40
CA ILE A 245 -14.92 -9.81 -4.09
C ILE A 245 -16.32 -10.36 -4.27
N THR A 246 -16.40 -11.60 -4.77
CA THR A 246 -17.68 -12.28 -5.01
C THR A 246 -17.49 -13.79 -4.89
N GLU A 247 -18.61 -14.46 -4.64
CA GLU A 247 -18.74 -15.91 -4.64
C GLU A 247 -20.07 -16.27 -5.30
N GLN A 248 -20.04 -17.20 -6.25
CA GLN A 248 -21.23 -17.73 -6.91
C GLN A 248 -21.20 -19.25 -6.92
N LEU A 249 -22.29 -19.85 -6.49
CA LEU A 249 -22.46 -21.30 -6.46
C LEU A 249 -23.17 -21.76 -7.74
N ILE A 250 -22.61 -22.77 -8.41
CA ILE A 250 -23.35 -23.60 -9.35
C ILE A 250 -23.89 -24.80 -8.57
N PRO A 251 -25.22 -24.92 -8.39
CA PRO A 251 -25.81 -25.99 -7.61
C PRO A 251 -25.66 -27.33 -8.33
N ASP A 252 -25.95 -28.38 -7.59
CA ASP A 252 -26.19 -29.73 -8.11
C ASP A 252 -27.30 -29.75 -9.18
N ASP A 253 -27.26 -30.69 -10.12
CA ASP A 253 -28.30 -30.82 -11.16
C ASP A 253 -29.55 -31.61 -10.71
N GLY A 254 -29.54 -32.11 -9.47
CA GLY A 254 -30.59 -32.89 -8.83
C GLY A 254 -30.35 -34.40 -8.87
N VAL A 255 -29.25 -34.86 -9.47
CA VAL A 255 -28.88 -36.28 -9.56
C VAL A 255 -27.73 -36.57 -8.61
N THR A 256 -28.00 -37.41 -7.60
CA THR A 256 -26.97 -37.77 -6.60
C THR A 256 -26.48 -39.21 -6.71
N ASP A 257 -26.99 -39.96 -7.68
CA ASP A 257 -26.71 -41.39 -7.85
C ASP A 257 -25.56 -41.62 -8.83
N ALA A 258 -24.73 -42.65 -8.58
CA ALA A 258 -23.57 -43.00 -9.41
C ALA A 258 -23.97 -43.75 -10.71
N GLY A 259 -24.81 -43.12 -11.53
CA GLY A 259 -25.36 -43.71 -12.75
C GLY A 259 -24.47 -43.61 -13.98
N GLY A 260 -23.40 -42.80 -13.93
CA GLY A 260 -22.50 -42.52 -15.07
C GLY A 260 -23.15 -41.80 -16.26
N LEU A 261 -24.39 -41.33 -16.11
CA LEU A 261 -25.11 -40.58 -17.12
C LEU A 261 -24.77 -39.09 -16.97
N ALA A 262 -23.91 -38.58 -17.86
CA ALA A 262 -23.59 -37.16 -17.89
C ALA A 262 -24.85 -36.35 -18.29
N MET A 263 -25.26 -35.43 -17.41
CA MET A 263 -26.47 -34.62 -17.58
C MET A 263 -26.20 -33.35 -18.39
N THR A 264 -27.21 -32.48 -18.53
CA THR A 264 -27.06 -31.23 -19.27
C THR A 264 -26.08 -30.30 -18.55
N PRO A 265 -25.08 -29.72 -19.24
CA PRO A 265 -24.16 -28.77 -18.62
C PRO A 265 -24.88 -27.58 -17.98
N GLN A 266 -24.44 -27.20 -16.78
CA GLN A 266 -24.95 -26.06 -16.03
C GLN A 266 -24.01 -24.87 -16.19
N LYS A 267 -24.59 -23.67 -16.32
CA LYS A 267 -23.87 -22.44 -16.64
C LYS A 267 -24.03 -21.41 -15.54
N SER A 268 -22.94 -20.71 -15.23
CA SER A 268 -22.93 -19.57 -14.31
C SER A 268 -22.22 -18.39 -14.97
N GLU A 269 -22.85 -17.22 -14.91
CA GLU A 269 -22.30 -15.97 -15.41
C GLU A 269 -22.09 -14.99 -14.24
N ILE A 270 -20.86 -14.49 -14.12
CA ILE A 270 -20.47 -13.46 -13.16
C ILE A 270 -20.15 -12.19 -13.93
N LYS A 271 -20.76 -11.08 -13.52
CA LYS A 271 -20.51 -9.75 -14.05
C LYS A 271 -20.12 -8.80 -12.93
N ILE A 272 -18.95 -8.16 -13.05
CA ILE A 272 -18.47 -7.14 -12.11
C ILE A 272 -18.27 -5.82 -12.88
N ASP A 273 -19.21 -4.90 -12.73
CA ASP A 273 -19.21 -3.63 -13.46
C ASP A 273 -18.07 -2.70 -13.05
N ASP A 274 -17.82 -2.55 -11.75
CA ASP A 274 -16.82 -1.63 -11.22
C ASP A 274 -15.57 -2.35 -10.69
N ILE A 275 -14.83 -3.01 -11.60
CA ILE A 275 -13.59 -3.73 -11.27
C ILE A 275 -12.33 -2.92 -11.61
N LYS A 276 -11.43 -2.71 -10.65
CA LYS A 276 -10.16 -2.01 -10.94
C LYS A 276 -9.29 -2.83 -11.91
N PRO A 277 -8.48 -2.18 -12.77
CA PRO A 277 -7.44 -2.91 -13.48
C PRO A 277 -6.49 -3.58 -12.48
N GLY A 278 -6.10 -4.82 -12.76
CA GLY A 278 -5.24 -5.61 -11.87
C GLY A 278 -5.29 -7.11 -12.16
N ILE A 279 -4.53 -7.87 -11.38
CA ILE A 279 -4.60 -9.34 -11.41
C ILE A 279 -5.54 -9.82 -10.33
N TYR A 280 -6.45 -10.71 -10.70
CA TYR A 280 -7.45 -11.30 -9.83
C TYR A 280 -7.26 -12.81 -9.77
N LYS A 281 -7.43 -13.37 -8.57
CA LYS A 281 -7.40 -14.82 -8.36
C LYS A 281 -8.82 -15.36 -8.39
N ILE A 282 -9.08 -16.31 -9.26
CA ILE A 282 -10.34 -17.03 -9.35
C ILE A 282 -10.09 -18.46 -8.88
N VAL A 283 -10.87 -18.92 -7.91
CA VAL A 283 -10.86 -20.30 -7.42
C VAL A 283 -12.15 -20.95 -7.87
N LEU A 284 -12.04 -21.95 -8.74
CA LEU A 284 -13.11 -22.85 -9.11
C LEU A 284 -13.05 -24.01 -8.12
N GLN A 285 -13.76 -23.90 -7.01
CA GLN A 285 -13.73 -24.85 -5.92
C GLN A 285 -14.80 -25.93 -6.12
N ASP A 286 -14.34 -27.14 -6.37
CA ASP A 286 -15.17 -28.35 -6.28
C ASP A 286 -15.44 -28.63 -4.80
N ILE A 287 -16.72 -28.64 -4.40
CA ILE A 287 -17.15 -28.84 -3.00
C ILE A 287 -17.46 -30.32 -2.73
N THR A 288 -17.22 -31.21 -3.69
CA THR A 288 -17.40 -32.65 -3.53
C THR A 288 -16.19 -33.32 -2.90
N GLU A 289 -16.41 -34.47 -2.25
CA GLU A 289 -15.33 -35.27 -1.68
C GLU A 289 -14.50 -36.02 -2.74
N ASN A 290 -15.06 -36.25 -3.94
CA ASN A 290 -14.50 -37.15 -4.96
C ASN A 290 -13.98 -36.45 -6.23
N ALA A 291 -14.00 -35.11 -6.25
CA ALA A 291 -13.63 -34.31 -7.40
C ALA A 291 -14.36 -34.72 -8.69
N ASP A 292 -15.68 -34.94 -8.63
CA ASP A 292 -16.45 -35.46 -9.76
C ASP A 292 -16.85 -34.37 -10.76
N VAL A 293 -16.75 -33.10 -10.36
CA VAL A 293 -17.16 -31.97 -11.19
C VAL A 293 -16.23 -31.83 -12.41
N ARG A 294 -16.84 -31.78 -13.60
CA ARG A 294 -16.16 -31.46 -14.86
C ARG A 294 -16.45 -30.02 -15.26
N ILE A 295 -15.43 -29.17 -15.25
CA ILE A 295 -15.52 -27.82 -15.79
C ILE A 295 -15.31 -27.93 -17.31
N LYS A 296 -16.38 -27.71 -18.08
CA LYS A 296 -16.41 -27.87 -19.54
C LYS A 296 -15.87 -26.67 -20.30
N SER A 297 -16.15 -25.47 -19.80
CA SER A 297 -15.60 -24.26 -20.40
C SER A 297 -15.47 -23.12 -19.41
N ILE A 298 -14.52 -22.24 -19.71
CA ILE A 298 -14.30 -20.96 -19.03
C ILE A 298 -14.24 -19.91 -20.14
N GLU A 299 -15.11 -18.90 -20.06
CA GLU A 299 -15.13 -17.78 -21.01
C GLU A 299 -15.00 -16.47 -20.25
N THR A 300 -14.21 -15.55 -20.78
CA THR A 300 -14.09 -14.21 -20.21
C THR A 300 -13.90 -13.17 -21.30
N ASN A 301 -14.33 -11.94 -21.01
CA ASN A 301 -14.04 -10.80 -21.86
C ASN A 301 -12.63 -10.23 -21.63
N GLN A 302 -11.76 -10.88 -20.86
CA GLN A 302 -10.34 -10.49 -20.76
C GLN A 302 -9.49 -11.34 -21.72
N SER A 303 -8.31 -10.86 -22.08
CA SER A 303 -7.43 -11.56 -23.03
C SER A 303 -6.51 -12.58 -22.36
N SER A 304 -6.22 -12.40 -21.08
CA SER A 304 -5.07 -13.03 -20.44
C SER A 304 -5.47 -13.73 -19.15
N LEU A 305 -5.19 -15.03 -19.11
CA LEU A 305 -5.57 -15.95 -18.04
C LEU A 305 -4.53 -17.07 -17.97
N VAL A 306 -4.04 -17.33 -16.75
CA VAL A 306 -3.13 -18.44 -16.47
C VAL A 306 -3.64 -19.28 -15.30
N PHE A 307 -3.26 -20.55 -15.26
CA PHE A 307 -3.58 -21.50 -14.21
C PHE A 307 -2.42 -21.65 -13.24
N GLN A 308 -2.75 -21.74 -11.96
CA GLN A 308 -1.86 -22.22 -10.92
C GLN A 308 -2.00 -23.74 -10.78
N THR A 309 -0.94 -24.40 -10.34
CA THR A 309 -0.96 -25.85 -10.12
C THR A 309 -1.49 -26.22 -8.73
N PRO A 310 -2.05 -27.42 -8.52
CA PRO A 310 -2.20 -28.51 -9.50
C PRO A 310 -3.27 -28.24 -10.55
N PHE A 311 -3.11 -28.86 -11.71
CA PHE A 311 -4.01 -28.72 -12.85
C PHE A 311 -4.38 -30.10 -13.41
N PHE A 312 -5.67 -30.40 -13.56
CA PHE A 312 -6.14 -31.72 -13.98
C PHE A 312 -6.99 -31.63 -15.25
N VAL A 313 -6.37 -31.93 -16.40
CA VAL A 313 -7.03 -31.95 -17.71
C VAL A 313 -7.52 -33.34 -18.02
N VAL A 314 -8.77 -33.45 -18.45
CA VAL A 314 -9.47 -34.72 -18.72
C VAL A 314 -10.26 -34.66 -20.04
N ASP A 315 -9.84 -33.77 -20.93
CA ASP A 315 -10.48 -33.55 -22.22
C ASP A 315 -10.30 -34.76 -23.16
N GLU A 316 -11.25 -35.00 -24.05
CA GLU A 316 -11.14 -36.09 -25.03
C GLU A 316 -10.17 -35.74 -26.18
N LYS A 317 -9.98 -34.44 -26.45
CA LYS A 317 -9.12 -33.96 -27.54
C LYS A 317 -7.74 -33.62 -27.02
N PRO A 318 -6.67 -33.85 -27.81
CA PRO A 318 -5.32 -33.43 -27.46
C PRO A 318 -5.26 -31.98 -26.98
N THR A 319 -4.41 -31.71 -25.99
CA THR A 319 -4.25 -30.39 -25.38
C THR A 319 -2.81 -29.91 -25.55
N ALA A 320 -2.66 -28.62 -25.83
CA ALA A 320 -1.38 -27.93 -25.72
C ALA A 320 -1.48 -26.92 -24.58
N LEU A 321 -0.42 -26.84 -23.77
CA LEU A 321 -0.26 -25.85 -22.72
C LEU A 321 1.02 -25.06 -22.95
N TRP A 322 1.00 -23.78 -22.58
CA TRP A 322 2.16 -22.91 -22.55
C TRP A 322 2.54 -22.62 -21.11
N THR A 323 3.82 -22.73 -20.78
CA THR A 323 4.30 -22.57 -19.40
C THR A 323 5.67 -21.92 -19.33
N ASN A 324 5.91 -21.17 -18.25
CA ASN A 324 7.23 -20.68 -17.85
C ASN A 324 7.87 -21.53 -16.74
N SER A 325 7.32 -22.71 -16.45
CA SER A 325 7.80 -23.59 -15.39
C SER A 325 9.13 -24.23 -15.78
N LYS A 326 10.13 -24.16 -14.87
CA LYS A 326 11.42 -24.84 -15.03
C LYS A 326 11.33 -26.31 -14.59
N LYS A 327 10.30 -26.69 -13.82
CA LYS A 327 10.06 -28.07 -13.41
C LYS A 327 8.60 -28.43 -13.60
N ILE A 328 8.33 -29.35 -14.51
CA ILE A 328 6.97 -29.83 -14.79
C ILE A 328 6.88 -31.27 -14.34
N THR A 329 5.99 -31.55 -13.39
CA THR A 329 5.71 -32.91 -12.90
C THR A 329 4.31 -33.32 -13.35
N MET A 330 4.15 -34.57 -13.75
CA MET A 330 2.89 -35.14 -14.20
C MET A 330 2.66 -36.51 -13.57
N SER A 331 1.41 -36.81 -13.26
CA SER A 331 0.96 -38.14 -12.87
C SER A 331 -0.42 -38.41 -13.47
N THR A 332 -0.81 -39.68 -13.52
CA THR A 332 -2.17 -40.06 -13.92
C THR A 332 -2.79 -40.99 -12.88
N PRO A 333 -4.06 -40.77 -12.50
CA PRO A 333 -4.78 -41.68 -11.62
C PRO A 333 -5.41 -42.87 -12.36
N HIS A 334 -5.40 -42.90 -13.69
CA HIS A 334 -6.04 -43.98 -14.46
C HIS A 334 -5.13 -44.54 -15.56
N PRO A 335 -5.34 -45.80 -15.98
CA PRO A 335 -4.57 -46.39 -17.07
C PRO A 335 -4.78 -45.67 -18.41
N GLY A 336 -5.95 -45.03 -18.60
CA GLY A 336 -6.26 -44.26 -19.79
C GLY A 336 -5.33 -43.06 -20.03
N GLY A 337 -4.82 -42.44 -18.96
CA GLY A 337 -3.88 -41.31 -19.04
C GLY A 337 -2.43 -41.70 -19.30
N MET A 338 -2.09 -43.01 -19.38
CA MET A 338 -0.74 -43.45 -19.73
C MET A 338 -0.41 -43.06 -21.18
N GLN A 339 0.65 -42.26 -21.36
CA GLN A 339 1.00 -41.66 -22.65
C GLN A 339 2.44 -41.13 -22.66
N THR A 340 2.92 -40.76 -23.85
CA THR A 340 4.12 -39.93 -24.00
C THR A 340 3.69 -38.49 -24.22
N VAL A 341 4.16 -37.60 -23.35
CA VAL A 341 3.94 -36.15 -23.43
C VAL A 341 5.18 -35.52 -24.05
N LYS A 342 5.00 -34.48 -24.87
CA LYS A 342 6.11 -33.78 -25.53
C LYS A 342 6.29 -32.37 -24.98
N LEU A 343 7.54 -31.95 -24.81
CA LEU A 343 7.90 -30.58 -24.49
C LEU A 343 8.69 -29.98 -25.67
N ASP A 344 8.21 -28.86 -26.20
CA ASP A 344 8.76 -28.12 -27.34
C ASP A 344 8.96 -28.95 -28.60
N GLY A 345 8.23 -30.08 -28.72
CA GLY A 345 8.41 -31.08 -29.77
C GLY A 345 9.78 -31.78 -29.77
N LYS A 346 10.61 -31.54 -28.74
CA LYS A 346 12.00 -32.03 -28.63
C LYS A 346 12.16 -33.09 -27.56
N TYR A 347 11.52 -32.91 -26.41
CA TYR A 347 11.70 -33.80 -25.27
C TYR A 347 10.45 -34.66 -25.06
N ASP A 348 10.66 -35.96 -24.88
CA ASP A 348 9.60 -36.92 -24.63
C ASP A 348 9.65 -37.34 -23.15
N LEU A 349 8.49 -37.33 -22.49
CA LEU A 349 8.31 -37.90 -21.15
C LEU A 349 7.22 -38.96 -21.18
N LYS A 350 7.61 -40.19 -20.84
CA LYS A 350 6.71 -41.34 -20.85
C LYS A 350 6.05 -41.52 -19.47
N VAL A 351 4.76 -41.21 -19.38
CA VAL A 351 3.91 -41.47 -18.22
C VAL A 351 3.34 -42.89 -18.36
N GLU A 352 3.99 -43.86 -17.72
CA GLU A 352 3.73 -45.29 -17.96
C GLU A 352 3.17 -46.05 -16.75
N LYS A 353 2.92 -45.36 -15.63
CA LYS A 353 2.40 -45.99 -14.42
C LYS A 353 1.45 -45.08 -13.66
N GLU A 354 0.31 -45.63 -13.24
CA GLU A 354 -0.66 -44.97 -12.37
C GLU A 354 -0.05 -44.55 -11.04
N GLY A 355 -0.43 -43.36 -10.57
CA GLY A 355 -0.02 -42.80 -9.28
C GLY A 355 1.48 -42.46 -9.16
N LYS A 356 2.29 -42.73 -10.20
CA LYS A 356 3.71 -42.37 -10.22
C LYS A 356 3.89 -41.00 -10.87
N GLU A 357 4.77 -40.20 -10.28
CA GLU A 357 5.20 -38.91 -10.82
C GLU A 357 6.33 -39.07 -11.85
N PHE A 358 6.26 -38.28 -12.90
CA PHE A 358 7.25 -38.17 -13.97
C PHE A 358 7.51 -36.68 -14.22
N SER A 359 8.76 -36.27 -14.41
CA SER A 359 9.10 -34.85 -14.50
C SER A 359 10.03 -34.48 -15.64
N PHE A 360 9.80 -33.30 -16.23
CA PHE A 360 10.81 -32.54 -16.94
C PHE A 360 11.55 -31.64 -15.94
N ASP A 361 12.87 -31.60 -16.04
CA ASP A 361 13.73 -30.68 -15.30
C ASP A 361 14.51 -29.81 -16.29
N LEU A 362 14.16 -28.53 -16.31
CA LEU A 362 14.68 -27.50 -17.21
C LEU A 362 15.56 -26.52 -16.42
N ALA A 363 16.07 -26.89 -15.25
CA ALA A 363 16.91 -26.00 -14.44
C ALA A 363 18.15 -25.49 -15.19
N SER A 364 18.63 -26.23 -16.21
CA SER A 364 19.73 -25.82 -17.08
C SER A 364 19.30 -24.90 -18.24
N ASP A 365 18.00 -24.76 -18.48
CA ASP A 365 17.47 -23.81 -19.45
C ASP A 365 17.42 -22.41 -18.81
N ASN A 366 18.41 -21.61 -19.19
CA ASN A 366 18.56 -20.23 -18.77
C ASN A 366 17.74 -19.28 -19.66
N THR A 367 16.83 -19.77 -20.49
CA THR A 367 15.97 -18.89 -21.28
C THR A 367 14.72 -18.52 -20.49
N SER A 368 14.29 -17.26 -20.55
CA SER A 368 12.97 -16.83 -20.08
C SER A 368 11.85 -17.25 -21.05
N ALA A 369 12.09 -18.27 -21.89
CA ALA A 369 11.20 -18.66 -22.96
C ALA A 369 9.98 -19.42 -22.40
N LEU A 370 8.84 -19.29 -23.08
CA LEU A 370 7.69 -20.14 -22.83
C LEU A 370 7.90 -21.49 -23.50
N HIS A 371 7.66 -22.56 -22.75
CA HIS A 371 7.66 -23.92 -23.25
C HIS A 371 6.25 -24.34 -23.65
N LYS A 372 6.16 -25.15 -24.72
CA LYS A 372 4.91 -25.76 -25.19
C LYS A 372 4.87 -27.23 -24.76
N LEU A 373 3.93 -27.57 -23.90
CA LEU A 373 3.65 -28.94 -23.46
C LEU A 373 2.49 -29.52 -24.28
N GLU A 374 2.72 -30.62 -24.99
CA GLU A 374 1.73 -31.30 -25.83
C GLU A 374 1.28 -32.62 -25.19
N ILE A 375 -0.01 -32.72 -24.88
CA ILE A 375 -0.64 -33.80 -24.13
C ILE A 375 -1.66 -34.52 -25.03
N PRO A 376 -1.32 -35.70 -25.60
CA PRO A 376 -2.17 -36.37 -26.58
C PRO A 376 -3.52 -36.89 -26.05
N LYS A 377 -3.54 -37.51 -24.87
CA LYS A 377 -4.72 -38.21 -24.31
C LYS A 377 -5.38 -37.51 -23.13
N ASN A 378 -4.73 -36.48 -22.56
CA ASN A 378 -5.10 -35.86 -21.28
C ASN A 378 -5.16 -36.88 -20.13
N ASP A 379 -6.02 -36.66 -19.14
CA ASP A 379 -6.11 -37.44 -17.91
C ASP A 379 -4.80 -37.43 -17.10
N LEU A 380 -4.20 -36.24 -17.03
CA LEU A 380 -2.97 -35.97 -16.28
C LEU A 380 -3.21 -34.89 -15.22
N ILE A 381 -2.71 -35.14 -14.01
CA ILE A 381 -2.49 -34.12 -12.98
C ILE A 381 -1.12 -33.53 -13.22
N ILE A 382 -1.07 -32.22 -13.44
CA ILE A 382 0.13 -31.46 -13.81
C ILE A 382 0.46 -30.50 -12.68
N THR A 383 1.71 -30.51 -12.24
CA THR A 383 2.26 -29.59 -11.25
C THR A 383 3.56 -28.96 -11.74
N GLY A 384 3.92 -27.82 -11.17
CA GLY A 384 5.14 -27.12 -11.54
C GLY A 384 5.39 -25.86 -10.74
N ASP A 385 6.56 -25.27 -10.96
CA ASP A 385 7.02 -24.04 -10.30
C ASP A 385 6.66 -22.75 -11.06
N GLY A 386 5.80 -22.85 -12.08
CA GLY A 386 5.34 -21.75 -12.91
C GLY A 386 3.83 -21.79 -13.17
N TYR A 387 3.42 -21.05 -14.18
CA TYR A 387 2.03 -20.89 -14.59
C TYR A 387 1.75 -21.62 -15.91
N PHE A 388 0.49 -21.94 -16.17
CA PHE A 388 0.07 -22.66 -17.38
C PHE A 388 -1.04 -21.91 -18.11
N ALA A 389 -1.02 -21.91 -19.44
CA ALA A 389 -2.09 -21.33 -20.27
C ALA A 389 -2.46 -22.27 -21.43
N PHE A 390 -3.69 -22.18 -21.92
CA PHE A 390 -4.17 -22.95 -23.08
C PHE A 390 -3.87 -22.29 -24.43
N SER A 391 -3.25 -21.13 -24.43
CA SER A 391 -2.76 -20.44 -25.63
C SER A 391 -1.53 -19.61 -25.25
N GLN A 392 -0.66 -19.35 -26.22
CA GLN A 392 0.49 -18.47 -26.00
C GLN A 392 0.03 -17.04 -25.73
N GLU A 393 -1.02 -16.62 -26.44
CA GLU A 393 -1.56 -15.27 -26.45
C GLU A 393 -2.28 -14.93 -25.13
N SER A 394 -2.86 -15.93 -24.46
CA SER A 394 -3.48 -15.75 -23.15
C SER A 394 -2.48 -15.81 -22.00
N PHE A 395 -1.24 -16.27 -22.24
CA PHE A 395 -0.23 -16.38 -21.20
C PHE A 395 0.23 -14.99 -20.75
N PHE A 396 0.34 -14.80 -19.44
CA PHE A 396 1.07 -13.70 -18.84
C PHE A 396 1.76 -14.21 -17.58
N ASN A 397 2.93 -13.65 -17.24
CA ASN A 397 3.59 -13.98 -15.98
C ASN A 397 3.08 -13.01 -14.90
N PRO A 398 2.29 -13.46 -13.90
CA PRO A 398 1.86 -12.60 -12.79
C PRO A 398 3.02 -12.21 -11.87
N GLU A 399 4.13 -12.95 -11.93
CA GLU A 399 5.34 -12.74 -11.14
C GLU A 399 6.57 -12.63 -12.05
N PRO A 400 6.71 -11.54 -12.82
CA PRO A 400 7.78 -11.38 -13.81
C PRO A 400 9.17 -11.31 -13.17
N ILE A 401 9.25 -11.00 -11.87
CA ILE A 401 10.51 -10.91 -11.14
C ILE A 401 10.42 -11.80 -9.89
N LYS A 402 11.31 -12.79 -9.77
CA LYS A 402 11.44 -13.54 -8.52
C LYS A 402 12.01 -12.64 -7.43
N THR A 403 11.21 -12.35 -6.41
CA THR A 403 11.59 -11.47 -5.29
C THR A 403 11.57 -12.20 -3.96
N VAL A 404 12.50 -11.86 -3.07
CA VAL A 404 12.40 -12.16 -1.64
C VAL A 404 11.81 -10.97 -0.89
N ASP A 405 11.13 -11.22 0.21
CA ASP A 405 10.64 -10.15 1.09
C ASP A 405 11.82 -9.50 1.83
N LEU A 406 11.99 -8.19 1.69
CA LEU A 406 13.08 -7.43 2.32
C LEU A 406 13.08 -7.61 3.84
N SER A 407 11.91 -7.77 4.47
CA SER A 407 11.81 -8.01 5.92
C SER A 407 12.44 -9.35 6.37
N LYS A 408 12.65 -10.29 5.44
CA LYS A 408 13.29 -11.59 5.68
C LYS A 408 14.77 -11.61 5.31
N VAL A 409 15.28 -10.53 4.73
CA VAL A 409 16.69 -10.42 4.35
C VAL A 409 17.51 -10.14 5.60
N THR A 410 18.42 -11.05 5.94
CA THR A 410 19.35 -10.91 7.08
C THR A 410 20.65 -10.21 6.71
N ASP A 411 21.06 -10.32 5.44
CA ASP A 411 22.30 -9.78 4.92
C ASP A 411 22.01 -9.01 3.65
N ILE A 412 21.95 -7.68 3.78
CA ILE A 412 21.66 -6.80 2.66
C ILE A 412 22.75 -6.87 1.59
N GLU A 413 23.98 -7.26 1.94
CA GLU A 413 25.12 -7.38 1.02
C GLU A 413 24.92 -8.46 -0.06
N LYS A 414 24.01 -9.41 0.18
CA LYS A 414 23.63 -10.47 -0.78
C LYS A 414 22.51 -10.09 -1.73
N ILE A 415 21.97 -8.88 -1.62
CA ILE A 415 20.90 -8.37 -2.48
C ILE A 415 21.50 -7.48 -3.56
N ASP A 416 21.13 -7.70 -4.82
CA ASP A 416 21.59 -6.89 -5.94
C ASP A 416 20.65 -5.70 -6.21
N TYR A 417 19.35 -5.96 -6.00
CA TYR A 417 18.26 -5.06 -6.38
C TYR A 417 17.20 -5.01 -5.30
N ILE A 418 16.62 -3.83 -5.08
CA ILE A 418 15.47 -3.67 -4.19
C ILE A 418 14.37 -2.93 -4.95
N ILE A 419 13.15 -3.44 -4.89
CA ILE A 419 11.96 -2.79 -5.43
C ILE A 419 11.03 -2.53 -4.26
N ALA A 420 10.61 -1.28 -4.06
CA ALA A 420 9.69 -0.96 -2.98
C ALA A 420 8.62 0.05 -3.40
N ASN A 421 7.39 -0.15 -2.91
CA ASN A 421 6.44 0.96 -2.80
C ASN A 421 6.79 1.74 -1.52
N TYR A 422 7.80 2.59 -1.63
CA TYR A 422 8.37 3.32 -0.50
C TYR A 422 8.99 4.62 -0.96
N GLN A 423 8.68 5.68 -0.22
CA GLN A 423 9.29 6.99 -0.36
C GLN A 423 10.15 7.26 0.89
N PRO A 424 11.46 7.49 0.74
CA PRO A 424 12.33 7.76 1.87
C PRO A 424 11.86 8.95 2.71
N ALA A 425 11.82 8.77 4.02
CA ALA A 425 11.48 9.85 4.95
C ALA A 425 12.49 11.00 4.83
N LYS A 426 12.00 12.24 4.79
CA LYS A 426 12.85 13.43 4.73
C LYS A 426 13.43 13.71 6.11
N LYS A 427 14.75 13.80 6.20
CA LYS A 427 15.46 14.14 7.43
C LYS A 427 15.72 15.64 7.51
N ASP A 428 15.37 16.25 8.65
CA ASP A 428 15.65 17.64 9.00
C ASP A 428 16.17 17.69 10.45
N GLY A 429 17.50 17.80 10.60
CA GLY A 429 18.16 17.60 11.88
C GLY A 429 17.96 16.19 12.45
N GLU A 430 17.40 16.11 13.65
CA GLU A 430 17.02 14.84 14.30
C GLU A 430 15.63 14.32 13.87
N TRP A 431 14.86 15.15 13.17
CA TRP A 431 13.49 14.84 12.80
C TRP A 431 13.41 14.19 11.42
N TYR A 432 12.49 13.24 11.30
CA TYR A 432 12.07 12.63 10.05
C TYR A 432 10.63 13.02 9.76
N THR A 433 10.33 13.31 8.50
CA THR A 433 8.97 13.54 8.00
C THR A 433 8.64 12.51 6.93
N ALA A 434 7.55 11.77 7.13
CA ALA A 434 7.06 10.72 6.27
C ALA A 434 5.58 10.92 5.93
N GLN A 435 5.15 10.37 4.80
CA GLN A 435 3.76 10.44 4.34
C GLN A 435 3.31 9.09 3.79
N ALA A 436 2.04 8.74 4.04
CA ALA A 436 1.37 7.59 3.44
C ALA A 436 0.00 8.00 2.88
N TYR A 437 -0.42 7.32 1.81
CA TYR A 437 -1.74 7.47 1.20
C TYR A 437 -2.47 6.12 1.14
N PHE A 438 -3.77 6.16 1.38
CA PHE A 438 -4.67 5.02 1.24
C PHE A 438 -5.85 5.40 0.34
N ASP A 439 -6.07 4.62 -0.71
CA ASP A 439 -7.25 4.73 -1.54
C ASP A 439 -8.47 4.21 -0.75
N SER A 440 -9.50 5.05 -0.66
CA SER A 440 -10.76 4.71 0.01
C SER A 440 -11.42 3.45 -0.53
N LYS A 441 -11.22 3.13 -1.81
CA LYS A 441 -11.80 1.96 -2.46
C LYS A 441 -11.23 0.65 -1.96
N ASP A 442 -10.04 0.69 -1.37
CA ASP A 442 -9.40 -0.49 -0.80
C ASP A 442 -9.88 -0.69 0.65
N ILE A 443 -10.46 0.33 1.29
CA ILE A 443 -10.91 0.28 2.67
C ILE A 443 -12.42 -0.03 2.74
N ILE A 444 -12.80 -1.18 3.30
CA ILE A 444 -14.20 -1.51 3.57
C ILE A 444 -14.66 -0.78 4.84
N ILE A 445 -15.44 0.29 4.68
CA ILE A 445 -15.90 1.16 5.79
C ILE A 445 -17.31 0.74 6.22
N ASN A 446 -17.38 -0.08 7.26
CA ASN A 446 -18.63 -0.52 7.88
C ASN A 446 -18.82 0.22 9.21
N GLY A 447 -19.48 1.38 9.17
CA GLY A 447 -19.70 2.24 10.34
C GLY A 447 -18.91 3.54 10.28
N ASP A 448 -18.98 4.35 11.35
CA ASP A 448 -18.52 5.74 11.35
C ASP A 448 -17.05 5.92 11.73
N ASN A 449 -16.27 4.85 11.83
CA ASN A 449 -14.89 4.92 12.30
C ASN A 449 -13.91 4.39 11.24
N LEU A 450 -12.77 5.06 11.13
CA LEU A 450 -11.54 4.45 10.63
C LEU A 450 -10.69 4.05 11.83
N TYR A 451 -10.03 2.90 11.73
CA TYR A 451 -9.13 2.40 12.74
C TYR A 451 -7.72 2.42 12.18
N PHE A 452 -6.76 2.86 12.99
CA PHE A 452 -5.37 2.98 12.61
C PHE A 452 -4.47 2.19 13.56
N SER A 453 -3.42 1.59 13.01
CA SER A 453 -2.33 0.92 13.74
C SER A 453 -1.00 1.52 13.31
N LEU A 454 -0.33 2.26 14.19
CA LEU A 454 1.03 2.72 13.97
C LEU A 454 1.98 1.69 14.60
N GLU A 455 2.82 1.07 13.78
CA GLU A 455 3.68 -0.03 14.21
C GLU A 455 5.15 0.28 13.99
N SER A 456 5.95 -0.02 15.00
CA SER A 456 7.40 -0.05 14.96
C SER A 456 7.86 -1.40 15.51
N PRO A 457 7.95 -2.44 14.66
CA PRO A 457 8.46 -3.74 15.08
C PRO A 457 9.85 -3.62 15.72
N GLU A 458 10.11 -4.46 16.73
CA GLU A 458 11.39 -4.51 17.43
C GLU A 458 11.82 -3.19 18.11
N LEU A 459 10.91 -2.24 18.39
CA LEU A 459 11.26 -0.92 18.94
C LEU A 459 12.19 -1.00 20.16
N ASN A 460 11.94 -1.94 21.07
CA ASN A 460 12.76 -2.17 22.27
C ASN A 460 14.23 -2.49 21.95
N SER A 461 14.52 -3.11 20.81
CA SER A 461 15.87 -3.42 20.35
C SER A 461 16.57 -2.23 19.69
N TYR A 462 15.83 -1.16 19.39
CA TYR A 462 16.26 -0.01 18.58
C TYR A 462 16.03 1.32 19.33
N GLY A 463 16.51 1.40 20.56
CA GLY A 463 16.42 2.60 21.41
C GLY A 463 15.15 2.70 22.25
N GLY A 464 14.14 1.87 21.99
CA GLY A 464 12.96 1.72 22.85
C GLY A 464 11.97 2.89 22.84
N GLU A 465 12.23 3.95 22.07
CA GLU A 465 11.34 5.09 21.99
C GLU A 465 11.34 5.78 20.62
N ILE A 466 10.15 6.25 20.23
CA ILE A 466 9.93 7.18 19.12
C ILE A 466 9.23 8.40 19.70
N VAL A 467 9.77 9.59 19.46
CA VAL A 467 9.13 10.85 19.83
C VAL A 467 8.41 11.40 18.60
N ILE A 468 7.11 11.63 18.71
CA ILE A 468 6.26 12.19 17.67
C ILE A 468 6.01 13.67 17.97
N ASP A 469 6.39 14.52 17.01
CA ASP A 469 6.06 15.94 16.98
C ASP A 469 4.70 16.17 16.34
N ASN A 470 4.43 15.48 15.23
CA ASN A 470 3.17 15.60 14.51
C ASN A 470 2.69 14.25 13.97
N LEU A 471 1.43 13.93 14.21
CA LEU A 471 0.70 12.93 13.43
C LEU A 471 -0.57 13.59 12.90
N GLU A 472 -0.68 13.70 11.60
CA GLU A 472 -1.82 14.29 10.92
C GLU A 472 -2.49 13.26 10.01
N VAL A 473 -3.79 13.09 10.17
CA VAL A 473 -4.61 12.28 9.28
C VAL A 473 -5.58 13.20 8.54
N THR A 474 -5.49 13.22 7.22
CA THR A 474 -6.37 14.01 6.37
C THR A 474 -7.29 13.09 5.57
N VAL A 475 -8.60 13.28 5.73
CA VAL A 475 -9.63 12.53 5.00
C VAL A 475 -10.28 13.46 3.99
N LYS A 476 -10.24 13.08 2.71
CA LYS A 476 -10.84 13.86 1.62
C LYS A 476 -12.25 13.37 1.31
N LYS A 477 -13.21 14.29 1.20
CA LYS A 477 -14.61 14.02 0.81
C LYS A 477 -14.84 14.39 -0.65
N PRO A 478 -15.55 13.55 -1.43
CA PRO A 478 -15.89 13.89 -2.80
C PRO A 478 -16.84 15.08 -2.88
N GLY A 479 -16.59 15.96 -3.86
CA GLY A 479 -17.50 17.04 -4.20
C GLY A 479 -18.75 16.52 -4.90
N TRP A 480 -19.86 17.22 -4.72
CA TRP A 480 -21.13 16.87 -5.36
C TRP A 480 -21.10 17.01 -6.88
N PHE A 481 -20.22 17.89 -7.38
CA PHE A 481 -20.00 18.07 -8.82
C PHE A 481 -18.81 17.29 -9.36
N SER A 482 -18.10 16.55 -8.50
CA SER A 482 -17.03 15.65 -8.92
C SER A 482 -17.66 14.43 -9.58
N LYS A 483 -17.82 14.45 -10.91
CA LYS A 483 -17.96 13.17 -11.62
C LYS A 483 -16.71 12.33 -11.31
N PRO A 484 -16.83 11.03 -11.01
CA PRO A 484 -15.66 10.18 -10.87
C PRO A 484 -14.86 10.27 -12.17
N GLU A 485 -13.75 11.01 -12.15
CA GLU A 485 -12.88 11.13 -13.30
C GLU A 485 -12.17 9.76 -13.43
N PRO A 486 -12.28 9.07 -14.58
CA PRO A 486 -11.54 7.84 -14.77
C PRO A 486 -10.06 8.15 -14.60
N ALA A 487 -9.38 7.35 -13.77
CA ALA A 487 -7.99 7.53 -13.43
C ALA A 487 -7.17 7.65 -14.72
N LYS A 488 -6.72 8.86 -15.03
CA LYS A 488 -5.75 9.07 -16.11
C LYS A 488 -4.39 8.69 -15.55
N GLU A 489 -3.71 7.80 -16.25
CA GLU A 489 -2.31 7.47 -16.01
C GLU A 489 -1.50 8.77 -15.89
N SER A 490 -0.79 8.90 -14.77
CA SER A 490 0.13 10.00 -14.54
C SER A 490 1.34 9.82 -15.46
N VAL A 491 1.26 10.35 -16.67
CA VAL A 491 2.44 10.56 -17.52
C VAL A 491 3.32 11.59 -16.82
N SER A 492 4.57 11.22 -16.54
CA SER A 492 5.55 12.15 -15.99
C SER A 492 5.83 13.24 -17.03
N THR A 493 5.55 14.50 -16.69
CA THR A 493 6.13 15.66 -17.38
C THR A 493 6.35 16.76 -16.36
N ALA A 494 7.63 16.98 -16.03
CA ALA A 494 8.09 18.11 -15.24
C ALA A 494 7.79 19.48 -15.90
N ASP A 495 7.45 19.50 -17.19
CA ASP A 495 7.24 20.75 -17.96
C ASP A 495 5.79 21.25 -18.02
N GLN A 496 4.78 20.46 -17.61
CA GLN A 496 3.37 20.91 -17.68
C GLN A 496 2.88 21.70 -16.45
N LYS A 497 3.60 21.67 -15.32
CA LYS A 497 3.16 22.35 -14.09
C LYS A 497 3.29 23.88 -14.17
N GLN A 498 4.19 24.43 -14.98
CA GLN A 498 4.27 25.89 -15.12
C GLN A 498 3.12 26.46 -15.98
N ASN A 499 2.71 25.76 -17.05
CA ASN A 499 1.72 26.31 -17.99
C ASN A 499 0.26 26.23 -17.50
N ILE A 500 -0.09 25.24 -16.67
CA ILE A 500 -1.45 25.09 -16.13
C ILE A 500 -1.69 26.02 -14.94
N VAL A 501 -0.67 26.26 -14.11
CA VAL A 501 -0.74 27.28 -13.04
C VAL A 501 -0.78 28.68 -13.66
N GLN A 502 -0.02 28.96 -14.73
CA GLN A 502 -0.12 30.24 -15.45
C GLN A 502 -1.52 30.44 -16.07
N LYS A 503 -2.10 29.45 -16.76
CA LYS A 503 -3.42 29.59 -17.41
C LYS A 503 -4.57 29.67 -16.41
N GLY A 504 -4.52 28.91 -15.32
CA GLY A 504 -5.50 28.99 -14.23
C GLY A 504 -5.43 30.33 -13.51
N LYS A 505 -4.21 30.84 -13.25
CA LYS A 505 -3.99 32.15 -12.64
C LYS A 505 -4.38 33.30 -13.57
N VAL A 506 -4.09 33.23 -14.87
CA VAL A 506 -4.53 34.23 -15.88
C VAL A 506 -6.05 34.24 -16.05
N TRP A 507 -6.73 33.08 -16.00
CA TRP A 507 -8.19 33.03 -16.09
C TRP A 507 -8.88 33.53 -14.82
N LEU A 508 -8.35 33.19 -13.63
CA LEU A 508 -8.81 33.72 -12.35
C LEU A 508 -8.49 35.20 -12.20
N GLU A 509 -7.32 35.67 -12.61
CA GLU A 509 -6.96 37.09 -12.65
C GLU A 509 -7.81 37.85 -13.68
N ALA A 510 -8.16 37.27 -14.83
CA ALA A 510 -9.06 37.91 -15.80
C ALA A 510 -10.50 38.04 -15.27
N LYS A 511 -11.03 37.03 -14.59
CA LYS A 511 -12.36 37.10 -13.93
C LYS A 511 -12.34 38.00 -12.71
N TRP A 512 -11.26 37.97 -11.93
CA TRP A 512 -11.09 38.85 -10.78
C TRP A 512 -10.91 40.30 -11.24
N ASN A 513 -10.17 40.55 -12.32
CA ASN A 513 -10.04 41.86 -12.95
C ASN A 513 -11.34 42.37 -13.56
N GLN A 514 -12.23 41.51 -14.09
CA GLN A 514 -13.57 41.94 -14.48
C GLN A 514 -14.44 42.35 -13.29
N LEU A 515 -14.36 41.59 -12.18
CA LEU A 515 -15.11 41.89 -10.96
C LEU A 515 -14.56 43.13 -10.23
N THR A 516 -13.24 43.27 -10.15
CA THR A 516 -12.57 44.41 -9.53
C THR A 516 -12.65 45.64 -10.42
N ASN A 517 -12.70 45.54 -11.75
CA ASN A 517 -12.98 46.68 -12.63
C ASN A 517 -14.43 47.17 -12.52
N TRP A 518 -15.37 46.28 -12.24
CA TRP A 518 -16.77 46.68 -11.96
C TRP A 518 -16.89 47.38 -10.59
N VAL A 519 -16.20 46.87 -9.57
CA VAL A 519 -16.16 47.49 -8.22
C VAL A 519 -15.31 48.77 -8.19
N SER A 520 -14.18 48.82 -8.92
CA SER A 520 -13.29 49.98 -8.98
C SER A 520 -13.89 51.12 -9.81
N ASN A 521 -14.67 50.84 -10.85
CA ASN A 521 -15.42 51.88 -11.58
C ASN A 521 -16.53 52.53 -10.73
N ALA A 522 -17.03 51.82 -9.71
CA ALA A 522 -17.93 52.39 -8.70
C ALA A 522 -17.17 53.18 -7.62
N TRP A 523 -15.94 52.79 -7.30
CA TRP A 523 -15.12 53.39 -6.23
C TRP A 523 -14.24 54.58 -6.68
N GLN A 524 -13.75 54.57 -7.92
CA GLN A 524 -12.94 55.65 -8.51
C GLN A 524 -13.75 56.92 -8.85
N LYS A 525 -15.09 56.86 -8.80
CA LYS A 525 -15.94 58.06 -8.84
C LYS A 525 -15.96 58.85 -7.53
N VAL A 526 -15.39 58.33 -6.44
CA VAL A 526 -15.54 58.92 -5.11
C VAL A 526 -14.21 59.40 -4.49
N PHE A 527 -13.05 58.83 -4.85
CA PHE A 527 -11.78 59.27 -4.24
C PHE A 527 -10.62 59.26 -5.25
N LYS A 528 -10.12 60.45 -5.60
CA LYS A 528 -8.86 60.64 -6.36
C LYS A 528 -7.77 61.18 -5.45
N LYS A 529 -6.66 60.45 -5.34
CA LYS A 529 -5.30 60.98 -5.17
C LYS A 529 -4.29 59.87 -5.51
N THR A 530 -3.32 60.20 -6.35
CA THR A 530 -2.19 59.36 -6.79
C THR A 530 -0.93 59.66 -5.98
N PRO A 531 -0.06 58.67 -5.77
CA PRO A 531 1.38 58.95 -5.65
C PRO A 531 2.29 58.06 -6.52
N ASP A 532 3.54 58.50 -6.61
CA ASP A 532 4.59 58.20 -7.59
C ASP A 532 5.32 56.85 -7.42
N THR A 533 6.02 56.47 -8.49
CA THR A 533 6.80 55.22 -8.68
C THR A 533 8.28 55.42 -8.27
N ILE A 534 8.85 54.45 -7.56
CA ILE A 534 10.29 54.37 -7.24
C ILE A 534 10.93 53.18 -7.96
N THR A 535 12.09 53.42 -8.57
CA THR A 535 12.94 52.47 -9.28
C THR A 535 13.89 51.75 -8.31
N ILE A 536 13.99 50.41 -8.41
CA ILE A 536 14.99 49.59 -7.68
C ILE A 536 15.95 48.96 -8.69
N THR A 537 17.24 49.20 -8.50
CA THR A 537 18.36 48.59 -9.24
C THR A 537 18.96 47.42 -8.46
N ASN A 538 19.13 46.27 -9.12
CA ASN A 538 19.80 45.07 -8.59
C ASN A 538 21.34 45.22 -8.57
N PRO A 539 22.04 44.71 -7.54
CA PRO A 539 23.49 44.50 -7.60
C PRO A 539 23.89 43.08 -8.07
N SER A 540 25.06 43.04 -8.68
CA SER A 540 25.77 41.93 -9.35
C SER A 540 26.29 40.85 -8.37
N PRO A 541 26.44 39.57 -8.79
CA PRO A 541 26.87 38.48 -7.91
C PRO A 541 28.39 38.47 -7.65
N SER A 542 28.75 38.11 -6.42
CA SER A 542 30.13 37.89 -5.94
C SER A 542 30.56 36.43 -6.14
N PRO A 543 31.83 36.14 -6.48
CA PRO A 543 32.29 34.78 -6.78
C PRO A 543 32.54 33.91 -5.52
N SER A 544 32.24 32.63 -5.71
CA SER A 544 32.33 31.52 -4.75
C SER A 544 33.79 31.11 -4.45
N PRO A 545 34.16 30.79 -3.19
CA PRO A 545 35.49 30.26 -2.88
C PRO A 545 35.57 28.73 -2.99
N THR A 546 36.72 28.29 -3.48
CA THR A 546 37.17 26.89 -3.63
C THR A 546 37.54 26.26 -2.28
N PRO A 547 37.16 24.99 -1.99
CA PRO A 547 37.50 24.35 -0.73
C PRO A 547 38.93 23.78 -0.70
N SER A 548 39.63 24.04 0.41
CA SER A 548 40.93 23.46 0.76
C SER A 548 40.74 22.31 1.76
N LEU A 549 41.28 21.13 1.46
CA LEU A 549 41.20 19.94 2.29
C LEU A 549 42.20 20.01 3.45
N LYS A 550 41.70 19.85 4.68
CA LYS A 550 42.49 19.75 5.92
C LYS A 550 42.48 18.30 6.42
N PRO A 551 43.63 17.73 6.86
CA PRO A 551 43.71 16.33 7.28
C PRO A 551 42.98 16.05 8.60
N ILE A 552 42.38 14.86 8.67
CA ILE A 552 41.59 14.31 9.77
C ILE A 552 42.52 13.80 10.89
N PRO A 553 42.36 14.23 12.16
CA PRO A 553 43.12 13.69 13.28
C PRO A 553 42.58 12.34 13.77
N SER A 554 43.50 11.51 14.23
CA SER A 554 43.31 10.18 14.83
C SER A 554 42.41 10.21 16.08
N PRO A 555 41.55 9.20 16.33
CA PRO A 555 40.61 9.22 17.45
C PRO A 555 41.30 9.18 18.81
N SER A 556 40.93 10.13 19.68
CA SER A 556 41.30 10.16 21.10
C SER A 556 40.66 9.01 21.89
N PRO A 557 41.29 8.56 23.00
CA PRO A 557 40.81 7.45 23.80
C PRO A 557 39.42 7.71 24.41
N THR A 558 38.59 6.67 24.39
CA THR A 558 37.23 6.63 24.92
C THR A 558 37.19 7.12 26.38
N GLN A 559 36.61 8.31 26.60
CA GLN A 559 36.31 8.79 27.94
C GLN A 559 35.34 7.82 28.63
N LYS A 560 35.76 7.26 29.75
CA LYS A 560 34.91 6.43 30.61
C LYS A 560 33.91 7.35 31.30
N ILE A 561 32.67 7.34 30.83
CA ILE A 561 31.58 8.12 31.43
C ILE A 561 31.39 7.61 32.87
N THR A 562 31.54 8.50 33.84
CA THR A 562 31.43 8.15 35.25
C THR A 562 30.22 8.87 35.83
N ASN A 563 29.12 8.13 36.05
CA ASN A 563 27.89 8.69 36.60
C ASN A 563 27.97 8.74 38.13
N PHE A 564 27.80 9.92 38.73
CA PHE A 564 27.74 10.11 40.18
C PHE A 564 26.28 10.26 40.64
N VAL A 565 25.87 9.47 41.63
CA VAL A 565 24.53 9.51 42.21
C VAL A 565 24.63 9.74 43.71
N ARG A 566 23.94 10.76 44.22
CA ARG A 566 23.89 11.09 45.64
C ARG A 566 22.44 11.06 46.12
N ILE A 567 22.16 10.21 47.11
CA ILE A 567 20.82 10.00 47.68
C ILE A 567 20.77 10.71 49.03
N LEU A 568 19.86 11.67 49.17
CA LEU A 568 19.69 12.44 50.39
C LEU A 568 18.42 12.01 51.13
N ASN A 569 18.54 11.61 52.39
CA ASN A 569 17.39 11.28 53.24
C ASN A 569 16.80 12.54 53.87
N GLY A 570 15.67 13.00 53.33
CA GLY A 570 14.95 14.17 53.80
C GLY A 570 13.67 13.88 54.60
N GLY A 571 13.43 12.64 55.04
CA GLY A 571 12.23 12.30 55.81
C GLY A 571 11.87 10.81 55.90
N ALA A 572 12.64 9.93 55.26
CA ALA A 572 12.49 8.49 55.44
C ALA A 572 13.08 8.05 56.79
N GLY A 573 12.55 6.95 57.35
CA GLY A 573 13.10 6.32 58.56
C GLY A 573 14.62 6.05 58.45
N GLN A 574 15.28 5.96 59.60
CA GLN A 574 16.73 5.72 59.67
C GLN A 574 17.14 4.53 58.80
N GLY A 575 18.07 4.75 57.86
CA GLY A 575 18.55 3.72 56.92
C GLY A 575 17.91 3.71 55.53
N GLY A 576 16.79 4.44 55.30
CA GLY A 576 16.07 4.40 54.02
C GLY A 576 16.90 4.79 52.78
N ALA A 577 17.72 5.84 52.87
CA ALA A 577 18.63 6.24 51.78
C ALA A 577 19.74 5.20 51.52
N GLY A 578 20.18 4.49 52.56
CA GLY A 578 21.20 3.45 52.45
C GLY A 578 20.70 2.22 51.71
N GLU A 579 19.46 1.80 51.96
CA GLU A 579 18.83 0.70 51.22
C GLU A 579 18.63 1.06 49.75
N PHE A 580 18.23 2.30 49.46
CA PHE A 580 18.10 2.75 48.08
C PHE A 580 19.46 2.82 47.35
N ALA A 581 20.53 3.20 48.05
CA ALA A 581 21.89 3.17 47.50
C ALA A 581 22.33 1.75 47.11
N LYS A 582 22.00 0.73 47.93
CA LYS A 582 22.29 -0.67 47.61
C LYS A 582 21.58 -1.13 46.34
N VAL A 583 20.32 -0.72 46.13
CA VAL A 583 19.56 -1.05 44.91
C VAL A 583 20.26 -0.47 43.67
N LEU A 584 20.70 0.79 43.72
CA LEU A 584 21.39 1.42 42.58
C LEU A 584 22.77 0.81 42.32
N LEU A 585 23.52 0.45 43.37
CA LEU A 585 24.77 -0.29 43.22
C LEU A 585 24.52 -1.66 42.56
N GLY A 586 23.46 -2.38 42.97
CA GLY A 586 23.05 -3.64 42.34
C GLY A 586 22.61 -3.50 40.88
N ALA A 587 22.14 -2.32 40.47
CA ALA A 587 21.76 -1.99 39.10
C ALA A 587 22.94 -1.53 38.22
N GLY A 588 24.18 -1.57 38.74
CA GLY A 588 25.39 -1.28 37.96
C GLY A 588 25.87 0.18 38.01
N PHE A 589 25.29 1.03 38.87
CA PHE A 589 25.85 2.35 39.12
C PHE A 589 27.12 2.21 39.97
N THR A 590 28.21 2.86 39.56
CA THR A 590 29.53 2.66 40.18
C THR A 590 29.88 3.68 41.26
N ASN A 591 29.26 4.85 41.27
CA ASN A 591 29.51 5.92 42.25
C ASN A 591 28.20 6.40 42.91
N VAL A 592 27.70 5.65 43.89
CA VAL A 592 26.48 5.97 44.64
C VAL A 592 26.81 6.28 46.10
N THR A 593 26.38 7.44 46.61
CA THR A 593 26.50 7.80 48.04
C THR A 593 25.13 8.05 48.67
N ALA A 594 24.99 7.75 49.96
CA ALA A 594 23.79 8.03 50.75
C ALA A 594 24.14 8.93 51.94
N GLU A 595 23.41 10.04 52.08
CA GLU A 595 23.64 11.05 53.11
C GLU A 595 22.30 11.55 53.69
N THR A 596 22.35 12.27 54.81
CA THR A 596 21.16 12.97 55.35
C THR A 596 20.98 14.28 54.60
N ALA A 597 19.73 14.62 54.23
CA ALA A 597 19.44 15.89 53.59
C ALA A 597 19.61 17.06 54.58
N ASP A 598 19.83 18.24 54.04
CA ASP A 598 19.94 19.52 54.76
C ASP A 598 18.63 19.93 55.46
N LYS A 599 17.50 19.39 55.00
CA LYS A 599 16.16 19.63 55.54
C LYS A 599 15.39 18.32 55.64
N THR A 600 14.46 18.23 56.58
CA THR A 600 13.67 17.02 56.86
C THR A 600 12.19 17.16 56.51
N ASP A 601 11.80 18.27 55.88
CA ASP A 601 10.41 18.63 55.58
C ASP A 601 10.03 18.42 54.10
N TYR A 602 10.79 17.60 53.38
CA TYR A 602 10.50 17.25 51.99
C TYR A 602 9.19 16.46 51.89
N LYS A 603 8.14 17.08 51.34
CA LYS A 603 6.81 16.44 51.18
C LYS A 603 6.78 15.37 50.08
N ASN A 604 7.71 15.43 49.13
CA ASN A 604 7.82 14.51 48.00
C ASN A 604 9.29 14.15 47.74
N ALA A 605 9.54 12.98 47.16
CA ALA A 605 10.86 12.63 46.64
C ALA A 605 11.20 13.53 45.43
N ILE A 606 12.40 14.11 45.44
CA ILE A 606 12.86 15.03 44.38
C ILE A 606 14.12 14.43 43.75
N ILE A 607 14.09 14.24 42.43
CA ILE A 607 15.27 13.81 41.65
C ILE A 607 15.81 15.03 40.93
N LYS A 608 17.09 15.35 41.16
CA LYS A 608 17.82 16.39 40.44
C LYS A 608 18.95 15.72 39.67
N TYR A 609 19.09 16.06 38.39
CA TYR A 609 20.22 15.64 37.57
C TYR A 609 20.88 16.87 36.94
N ARG A 610 22.19 16.79 36.75
CA ARG A 610 22.99 17.76 36.00
C ARG A 610 23.84 16.95 35.03
N GLN A 611 23.85 17.36 33.77
CA GLN A 611 24.79 16.86 32.78
C GLN A 611 26.05 17.72 32.91
N GLU A 612 27.16 17.11 33.32
CA GLU A 612 28.48 17.77 33.30
C GLU A 612 29.10 17.74 31.91
#